data_AF-K1ZQS6-F1
#
_entry.id   AF-K1ZQS6-F1
#
_cell.length_a   1.000
_cell.length_b   1.000
_cell.length_c   1.000
_cell.angle_alpha   90.00
_cell.angle_beta   90.00
_cell.angle_gamma   90.00
#
_symmetry.space_group_name_H-M   'P 1'
#
loop_
_entity.id
_entity.type
_entity.pdbx_description
1 polymer ?
#
loop_
_entity_poly.entity_id
_entity_poly.type
_entity_poly.pdbx_seq_one_letter_code
_entity_poly.pdbx_strand_id
1 'polypeptide(L)'
;LGSGGDSYVNIGILAYPAANANTALTVTVSGNTIETEGLADEVFAISAADDDSDPDDDSTADSKAAISLNVHNNTIALGSLTQGLTAINAGVNLFTNFNGPDGDELFYLENLDVQNNTIAIDTAGNEGAIGINAGLIRQPALIANNVISITGSVSVSVPLLTYLSDIDVVYNTIYTDTVTSQALGWTAFATDSETESVNYRDKRIGEVANNIFHLRSTSNNSNDPTDCATMMFEEINNTVNASYVTAASPETFRNNDVFLDSDCQAQYVYGDATDVGTNTPIDTVTQLNAKTGFSASDPTISANNISADPDFTNLTAGDFTLLNTSPCLDAGLAFDTETWTDLLGTARPLGDAVDMGAYEFLEL
;
A
#
# COMPACT_ATOMS: atom_id res chain seq x y z
N LEU A 1 -11.87 -25.27 5.60
CA LEU A 1 -12.44 -25.48 4.24
C LEU A 1 -13.68 -26.37 4.34
N GLY A 2 -14.79 -25.79 4.81
CA GLY A 2 -16.07 -26.47 5.05
C GLY A 2 -17.08 -26.16 3.94
N SER A 3 -17.89 -27.16 3.61
CA SER A 3 -18.80 -27.21 2.47
C SER A 3 -20.01 -26.28 2.59
N GLY A 4 -20.16 -25.35 1.65
CA GLY A 4 -21.42 -24.66 1.37
C GLY A 4 -21.30 -23.54 0.36
N GLY A 5 -21.40 -23.86 -0.94
CA GLY A 5 -21.73 -22.92 -2.03
C GLY A 5 -20.65 -21.89 -2.36
N ASP A 6 -19.97 -22.10 -3.49
CA ASP A 6 -18.94 -21.28 -4.13
C ASP A 6 -17.64 -21.12 -3.32
N SER A 7 -16.60 -21.81 -3.78
CA SER A 7 -15.25 -21.67 -3.26
C SER A 7 -14.28 -21.96 -4.40
N TYR A 8 -13.80 -20.91 -5.04
CA TYR A 8 -12.66 -20.99 -5.93
C TYR A 8 -11.69 -19.87 -5.60
N VAL A 9 -10.56 -20.25 -4.98
CA VAL A 9 -9.43 -19.36 -4.69
C VAL A 9 -8.36 -19.64 -5.75
N ASN A 10 -7.96 -18.62 -6.52
CA ASN A 10 -6.76 -18.73 -7.35
C ASN A 10 -5.55 -18.30 -6.51
N ILE A 11 -4.68 -19.26 -6.16
CA ILE A 11 -3.52 -19.06 -5.28
C ILE A 11 -2.23 -19.25 -6.09
N GLY A 12 -1.37 -18.24 -6.12
CA GLY A 12 0.00 -18.37 -6.66
C GLY A 12 0.97 -18.98 -5.64
N ILE A 13 1.24 -18.29 -4.54
CA ILE A 13 2.18 -18.73 -3.49
C ILE A 13 1.61 -18.45 -2.11
N LEU A 14 1.70 -19.44 -1.21
CA LEU A 14 1.21 -19.36 0.16
C LEU A 14 2.26 -19.89 1.13
N ALA A 15 2.65 -19.09 2.10
CA ALA A 15 3.58 -19.48 3.14
C ALA A 15 3.00 -19.22 4.53
N TYR A 16 2.81 -20.33 5.27
CA TYR A 16 2.46 -20.33 6.69
C TYR A 16 3.41 -21.31 7.39
N PRO A 17 3.99 -20.93 8.54
CA PRO A 17 4.80 -21.85 9.31
C PRO A 17 3.89 -22.88 9.98
N ALA A 18 4.46 -24.04 10.33
CA ALA A 18 3.77 -24.92 11.27
C ALA A 18 3.80 -24.27 12.67
N ALA A 19 2.76 -24.48 13.48
CA ALA A 19 2.63 -23.93 14.84
C ALA A 19 3.76 -24.27 15.86
N ASN A 20 4.84 -24.94 15.43
CA ASN A 20 6.02 -25.21 16.25
C ASN A 20 7.32 -25.02 15.44
N ALA A 21 7.28 -24.22 14.38
CA ALA A 21 8.46 -23.94 13.58
C ALA A 21 9.45 -23.12 14.42
N ASN A 22 10.69 -23.58 14.47
CA ASN A 22 11.77 -22.95 15.25
C ASN A 22 12.93 -22.49 14.37
N THR A 23 12.68 -22.33 13.07
CA THR A 23 13.67 -21.93 12.07
C THR A 23 13.05 -20.87 11.19
N ALA A 24 13.75 -19.75 11.02
CA ALA A 24 13.31 -18.67 10.14
C ALA A 24 13.02 -19.18 8.73
N LEU A 25 11.95 -18.65 8.13
CA LEU A 25 11.55 -18.91 6.76
C LEU A 25 11.64 -17.61 5.96
N THR A 26 12.52 -17.58 4.98
CA THR A 26 12.50 -16.52 3.97
C THR A 26 11.85 -17.04 2.70
N VAL A 27 10.74 -16.39 2.31
CA VAL A 27 10.08 -16.64 1.04
C VAL A 27 10.57 -15.60 0.06
N THR A 28 11.19 -16.02 -1.03
CA THR A 28 11.61 -15.12 -2.11
C THR A 28 10.89 -15.49 -3.39
N VAL A 29 10.14 -14.54 -3.92
CA VAL A 29 9.44 -14.65 -5.20
C VAL A 29 10.06 -13.62 -6.12
N SER A 30 10.87 -14.07 -7.09
CA SER A 30 11.52 -13.14 -8.01
C SER A 30 11.63 -13.61 -9.45
N GLY A 31 11.46 -12.67 -10.38
CA GLY A 31 11.61 -12.91 -11.82
C GLY A 31 10.47 -13.71 -12.43
N ASN A 32 9.26 -13.62 -11.87
CA ASN A 32 8.12 -14.42 -12.30
C ASN A 32 7.08 -13.58 -13.05
N THR A 33 6.32 -14.26 -13.90
CA THR A 33 5.06 -13.75 -14.46
C THR A 33 3.93 -14.57 -13.84
N ILE A 34 2.99 -13.90 -13.17
CA ILE A 34 1.82 -14.50 -12.54
C ILE A 34 0.58 -13.89 -13.19
N GLU A 35 -0.22 -14.72 -13.84
CA GLU A 35 -1.42 -14.29 -14.53
C GLU A 35 -2.61 -15.13 -14.05
N THR A 36 -3.75 -14.48 -13.79
CA THR A 36 -4.98 -15.20 -13.44
C THR A 36 -6.08 -14.88 -14.43
N GLU A 37 -6.82 -15.92 -14.81
CA GLU A 37 -8.03 -15.83 -15.63
C GLU A 37 -9.15 -16.63 -14.94
N GLY A 38 -10.39 -16.13 -14.92
CA GLY A 38 -11.57 -16.92 -14.55
C GLY A 38 -12.56 -16.30 -13.56
N LEU A 39 -13.46 -17.15 -13.05
CA LEU A 39 -14.58 -16.84 -12.15
C LEU A 39 -14.24 -17.23 -10.70
N ALA A 40 -13.12 -16.76 -10.16
CA ALA A 40 -12.71 -17.07 -8.78
C ALA A 40 -13.18 -15.97 -7.83
N ASP A 41 -13.81 -16.37 -6.73
CA ASP A 41 -14.36 -15.46 -5.73
C ASP A 41 -13.27 -14.71 -4.97
N GLU A 42 -12.08 -15.29 -4.90
CA GLU A 42 -10.88 -14.63 -4.37
C GLU A 42 -9.64 -15.02 -5.17
N VAL A 43 -8.75 -14.06 -5.39
CA VAL A 43 -7.48 -14.28 -6.07
C VAL A 43 -6.33 -13.69 -5.26
N PHE A 44 -5.33 -14.52 -4.96
CA PHE A 44 -4.09 -14.13 -4.32
C PHE A 44 -2.89 -14.52 -5.18
N ALA A 45 -2.03 -13.56 -5.55
CA ALA A 45 -0.79 -13.91 -6.25
C ALA A 45 0.26 -14.44 -5.26
N ILE A 46 0.55 -13.68 -4.21
CA ILE A 46 1.57 -14.02 -3.21
C ILE A 46 1.05 -13.69 -1.82
N SER A 47 1.09 -14.64 -0.89
CA SER A 47 0.73 -14.41 0.51
C SER A 47 1.70 -15.09 1.48
N ALA A 48 2.12 -14.35 2.48
CA ALA A 48 2.84 -14.87 3.64
C ALA A 48 2.30 -14.25 4.92
N ALA A 49 2.05 -15.09 5.91
CA ALA A 49 1.64 -14.65 7.24
C ALA A 49 2.15 -15.63 8.29
N ASP A 50 2.49 -15.09 9.45
CA ASP A 50 2.94 -15.82 10.63
C ASP A 50 1.91 -15.63 11.73
N ASP A 51 1.52 -16.71 12.43
CA ASP A 51 0.43 -16.71 13.42
C ASP A 51 1.00 -16.45 14.83
N ASP A 52 0.58 -15.37 15.49
CA ASP A 52 1.03 -14.99 16.84
C ASP A 52 0.17 -15.57 17.98
N SER A 53 -0.77 -16.47 17.67
CA SER A 53 -1.63 -17.08 18.71
C SER A 53 -0.86 -18.00 19.68
N ASP A 54 0.42 -18.29 19.39
CA ASP A 54 1.35 -18.85 20.36
C ASP A 54 2.08 -17.71 21.11
N PRO A 55 1.73 -17.41 22.38
CA PRO A 55 2.41 -16.39 23.18
C PRO A 55 3.89 -16.69 23.43
N ASP A 56 4.37 -17.87 23.02
CA ASP A 56 5.78 -18.22 23.00
C ASP A 56 6.49 -17.80 21.67
N ASP A 57 5.84 -17.33 20.58
CA ASP A 57 6.49 -16.93 19.29
C ASP A 57 7.02 -15.47 19.25
N ASP A 58 7.38 -14.95 20.42
CA ASP A 58 8.15 -13.71 20.54
C ASP A 58 9.62 -13.99 20.21
N SER A 59 10.06 -13.49 19.04
CA SER A 59 11.45 -13.59 18.57
C SER A 59 12.52 -13.13 19.59
N THR A 60 12.14 -12.30 20.57
CA THR A 60 13.04 -11.84 21.62
C THR A 60 13.13 -12.79 22.82
N ALA A 61 12.16 -13.69 22.99
CA ALA A 61 12.05 -14.62 24.11
C ALA A 61 12.54 -16.04 23.81
N ASP A 62 12.36 -16.57 22.59
CA ASP A 62 12.43 -18.04 22.42
C ASP A 62 13.15 -18.61 21.17
N SER A 63 13.64 -17.76 20.26
CA SER A 63 14.33 -18.20 19.01
C SER A 63 13.45 -18.97 18.00
N LYS A 64 12.14 -18.69 17.91
CA LYS A 64 11.25 -19.24 16.88
C LYS A 64 11.27 -18.48 15.52
N ALA A 65 10.44 -18.97 14.59
CA ALA A 65 10.59 -18.88 13.15
C ALA A 65 10.18 -17.54 12.54
N ALA A 66 11.08 -16.54 12.52
CA ALA A 66 10.88 -15.32 11.73
C ALA A 66 10.50 -15.62 10.26
N ILE A 67 9.34 -15.14 9.82
CA ILE A 67 8.97 -15.14 8.39
C ILE A 67 9.34 -13.83 7.73
N SER A 68 10.11 -13.90 6.65
CA SER A 68 10.39 -12.76 5.78
C SER A 68 9.86 -13.02 4.38
N LEU A 69 9.26 -11.99 3.78
CA LEU A 69 8.76 -12.06 2.40
C LEU A 69 9.52 -11.06 1.52
N ASN A 70 10.19 -11.58 0.49
CA ASN A 70 10.88 -10.79 -0.54
C ASN A 70 10.19 -11.02 -1.89
N VAL A 71 9.64 -9.97 -2.49
CA VAL A 71 8.93 -10.03 -3.78
C VAL A 71 9.56 -9.07 -4.76
N HIS A 72 10.41 -9.58 -5.67
CA HIS A 72 11.23 -8.73 -6.53
C HIS A 72 11.08 -9.02 -8.03
N ASN A 73 11.01 -8.00 -8.88
CA ASN A 73 11.10 -8.20 -10.35
C ASN A 73 10.00 -9.14 -10.90
N ASN A 74 8.79 -9.08 -10.37
CA ASN A 74 7.68 -9.89 -10.85
C ASN A 74 6.71 -9.05 -11.69
N THR A 75 6.10 -9.68 -12.69
CA THR A 75 4.93 -9.16 -13.38
C THR A 75 3.71 -9.94 -12.89
N ILE A 76 2.76 -9.25 -12.27
CA ILE A 76 1.55 -9.85 -11.70
C ILE A 76 0.36 -9.20 -12.39
N ALA A 77 -0.43 -9.99 -13.12
CA ALA A 77 -1.66 -9.54 -13.76
C ALA A 77 -2.84 -10.35 -13.23
N LEU A 78 -3.73 -9.70 -12.50
CA LEU A 78 -4.91 -10.31 -11.92
C LEU A 78 -6.17 -9.83 -12.62
N GLY A 79 -7.03 -10.77 -12.98
CA GLY A 79 -8.40 -10.52 -13.40
C GLY A 79 -9.36 -11.50 -12.73
N SER A 80 -10.52 -11.01 -12.31
CA SER A 80 -11.65 -11.84 -11.84
C SER A 80 -12.99 -11.23 -12.28
N LEU A 81 -14.01 -12.09 -12.39
CA LEU A 81 -15.39 -11.73 -12.72
C LEU A 81 -16.37 -11.93 -11.54
N THR A 82 -15.90 -12.39 -10.37
CA THR A 82 -16.77 -12.61 -9.20
C THR A 82 -16.42 -11.66 -8.06
N GLN A 83 -15.35 -11.87 -7.27
CA GLN A 83 -14.98 -11.01 -6.13
C GLN A 83 -13.45 -11.01 -5.82
N GLY A 84 -13.02 -10.10 -4.91
CA GLY A 84 -11.75 -10.08 -4.16
C GLY A 84 -10.43 -10.36 -4.91
N LEU A 85 -9.70 -9.32 -5.30
CA LEU A 85 -8.36 -9.45 -5.88
C LEU A 85 -7.28 -8.92 -4.93
N THR A 86 -6.23 -9.69 -4.63
CA THR A 86 -5.06 -9.21 -3.89
C THR A 86 -3.77 -9.69 -4.56
N ALA A 87 -2.90 -8.79 -5.00
CA ALA A 87 -1.64 -9.21 -5.62
C ALA A 87 -0.62 -9.70 -4.59
N ILE A 88 -0.31 -8.88 -3.58
CA ILE A 88 0.64 -9.25 -2.53
C ILE A 88 0.00 -9.05 -1.17
N ASN A 89 0.01 -10.09 -0.35
CA ASN A 89 -0.52 -10.08 1.00
C ASN A 89 0.56 -10.46 2.03
N ALA A 90 0.87 -9.55 2.94
CA ALA A 90 1.87 -9.74 3.97
C ALA A 90 1.24 -9.50 5.35
N GLY A 91 1.40 -10.43 6.28
CA GLY A 91 1.18 -10.18 7.70
C GLY A 91 -0.27 -10.03 8.17
N VAL A 92 -1.29 -9.69 7.37
CA VAL A 92 -2.70 -9.69 7.84
C VAL A 92 -3.61 -10.29 6.77
N ASN A 93 -4.57 -11.13 7.17
CA ASN A 93 -5.56 -11.70 6.27
C ASN A 93 -6.86 -10.90 6.34
N LEU A 94 -7.13 -10.07 5.33
CA LEU A 94 -8.26 -9.14 5.32
C LEU A 94 -9.61 -9.77 4.91
N PHE A 95 -9.64 -11.05 4.55
CA PHE A 95 -10.82 -11.65 3.89
C PHE A 95 -11.60 -12.64 4.76
N THR A 96 -11.14 -12.96 5.96
CA THR A 96 -11.97 -13.73 6.91
C THR A 96 -12.66 -12.76 7.87
N ASN A 97 -13.99 -12.69 7.77
CA ASN A 97 -14.87 -12.04 8.76
C ASN A 97 -14.29 -12.13 10.18
N PHE A 98 -13.99 -10.97 10.77
CA PHE A 98 -13.58 -10.72 12.17
C PHE A 98 -14.69 -11.08 13.18
N ASN A 99 -15.32 -12.25 13.05
CA ASN A 99 -16.30 -12.80 13.98
C ASN A 99 -16.16 -14.32 14.04
N GLY A 100 -14.97 -14.79 14.46
CA GLY A 100 -14.77 -16.13 14.97
C GLY A 100 -15.19 -16.21 16.45
N PRO A 101 -15.77 -17.32 16.95
CA PRO A 101 -16.23 -17.45 18.35
C PRO A 101 -15.10 -17.53 19.39
N ASP A 102 -13.85 -17.56 18.93
CA ASP A 102 -12.63 -17.59 19.73
C ASP A 102 -11.78 -16.42 19.21
N GLY A 103 -11.60 -15.38 20.03
CA GLY A 103 -10.85 -14.17 19.66
C GLY A 103 -9.36 -14.42 19.49
N ASP A 104 -8.66 -13.36 19.04
CA ASP A 104 -7.24 -13.12 19.37
C ASP A 104 -6.17 -13.83 18.51
N GLU A 105 -6.34 -13.91 17.17
CA GLU A 105 -5.27 -14.36 16.25
C GLU A 105 -4.80 -13.20 15.34
N LEU A 106 -3.75 -12.48 15.78
CA LEU A 106 -3.02 -11.55 14.90
C LEU A 106 -1.97 -12.31 14.09
N PHE A 107 -1.88 -11.95 12.81
CA PHE A 107 -0.78 -12.40 11.97
C PHE A 107 0.26 -11.28 11.85
N TYR A 108 1.52 -11.63 11.59
CA TYR A 108 2.56 -10.66 11.30
C TYR A 108 3.60 -11.21 10.31
N LEU A 109 4.56 -10.37 9.92
CA LEU A 109 5.84 -10.79 9.33
C LEU A 109 7.01 -10.16 10.08
N GLU A 110 8.16 -10.84 10.03
CA GLU A 110 9.40 -10.26 10.53
C GLU A 110 9.87 -9.13 9.61
N ASN A 111 9.93 -9.38 8.31
CA ASN A 111 10.42 -8.44 7.32
C ASN A 111 9.62 -8.53 6.01
N LEU A 112 9.48 -7.40 5.33
CA LEU A 112 8.85 -7.29 4.02
C LEU A 112 9.73 -6.45 3.10
N ASP A 113 10.06 -7.01 1.94
CA ASP A 113 10.81 -6.34 0.89
C ASP A 113 10.09 -6.54 -0.46
N VAL A 114 9.48 -5.48 -1.01
CA VAL A 114 8.70 -5.53 -2.25
C VAL A 114 9.25 -4.52 -3.23
N GLN A 115 10.00 -4.99 -4.21
CA GLN A 115 10.74 -4.11 -5.12
C GLN A 115 10.58 -4.47 -6.59
N ASN A 116 10.57 -3.47 -7.45
CA ASN A 116 10.67 -3.65 -8.91
C ASN A 116 9.56 -4.55 -9.50
N ASN A 117 8.35 -4.55 -8.94
CA ASN A 117 7.24 -5.33 -9.47
C ASN A 117 6.34 -4.48 -10.38
N THR A 118 5.74 -5.12 -11.38
CA THR A 118 4.62 -4.57 -12.13
C THR A 118 3.37 -5.35 -11.76
N ILE A 119 2.41 -4.67 -11.15
CA ILE A 119 1.15 -5.24 -10.66
C ILE A 119 0.01 -4.57 -11.43
N ALA A 120 -0.76 -5.36 -12.16
CA ALA A 120 -1.95 -4.92 -12.87
C ALA A 120 -3.15 -5.72 -12.37
N ILE A 121 -4.20 -5.04 -11.92
CA ILE A 121 -5.43 -5.66 -11.45
C ILE A 121 -6.59 -5.08 -12.26
N ASP A 122 -7.25 -5.92 -13.04
CA ASP A 122 -8.49 -5.59 -13.73
C ASP A 122 -9.67 -6.22 -12.98
N THR A 123 -10.57 -5.36 -12.55
CA THR A 123 -11.58 -5.67 -11.55
C THR A 123 -12.96 -5.98 -12.11
N ALA A 124 -13.22 -5.75 -13.40
CA ALA A 124 -14.41 -6.20 -14.14
C ALA A 124 -15.80 -6.28 -13.41
N GLY A 125 -16.08 -5.48 -12.36
CA GLY A 125 -17.30 -5.51 -11.55
C GLY A 125 -17.20 -6.09 -10.12
N ASN A 126 -16.00 -6.26 -9.57
CA ASN A 126 -15.73 -6.96 -8.29
C ASN A 126 -16.03 -6.13 -7.02
N GLU A 127 -16.13 -6.76 -5.85
CA GLU A 127 -16.36 -6.02 -4.59
C GLU A 127 -15.11 -5.31 -4.05
N GLY A 128 -13.90 -5.80 -4.32
CA GLY A 128 -12.66 -5.19 -3.79
C GLY A 128 -11.39 -5.62 -4.51
N ALA A 129 -10.41 -4.72 -4.57
CA ALA A 129 -9.10 -4.98 -5.14
C ALA A 129 -7.98 -4.36 -4.30
N ILE A 130 -6.92 -5.13 -4.03
CA ILE A 130 -5.75 -4.71 -3.27
C ILE A 130 -4.48 -4.99 -4.08
N GLY A 131 -3.63 -3.98 -4.25
CA GLY A 131 -2.32 -4.17 -4.86
C GLY A 131 -1.39 -4.87 -3.87
N ILE A 132 -0.87 -4.10 -2.93
CA ILE A 132 0.00 -4.58 -1.86
C ILE A 132 -0.69 -4.32 -0.52
N ASN A 133 -0.90 -5.39 0.25
CA ASN A 133 -1.23 -5.33 1.66
C ASN A 133 0.02 -5.65 2.49
N ALA A 134 0.50 -4.66 3.23
CA ALA A 134 1.52 -4.80 4.26
C ALA A 134 0.86 -4.67 5.64
N GLY A 135 0.51 -5.81 6.22
CA GLY A 135 -0.02 -5.91 7.57
C GLY A 135 1.02 -5.57 8.65
N LEU A 136 0.95 -6.25 9.79
CA LEU A 136 1.88 -6.04 10.90
C LEU A 136 3.29 -6.54 10.54
N ILE A 137 4.26 -5.62 10.49
CA ILE A 137 5.68 -5.96 10.21
C ILE A 137 6.57 -5.50 11.38
N ARG A 138 7.40 -6.40 11.90
CA ARG A 138 8.23 -6.14 13.10
C ARG A 138 9.51 -5.36 12.80
N GLN A 139 10.20 -5.67 11.71
CA GLN A 139 11.44 -5.02 11.29
C GLN A 139 11.16 -3.94 10.24
N PRO A 140 12.12 -3.03 9.99
CA PRO A 140 12.05 -2.09 8.89
C PRO A 140 11.79 -2.80 7.56
N ALA A 141 10.77 -2.36 6.84
CA ALA A 141 10.29 -2.91 5.58
C ALA A 141 10.43 -1.89 4.45
N LEU A 142 10.42 -2.37 3.21
CA LEU A 142 10.57 -1.54 2.02
C LEU A 142 9.57 -1.93 0.94
N ILE A 143 8.84 -0.95 0.42
CA ILE A 143 8.07 -1.07 -0.82
C ILE A 143 8.61 -0.03 -1.78
N ALA A 144 9.30 -0.50 -2.82
CA ALA A 144 9.97 0.44 -3.70
C ALA A 144 9.97 0.12 -5.19
N ASN A 145 9.94 1.16 -6.01
CA ASN A 145 10.14 1.04 -7.46
C ASN A 145 9.11 0.10 -8.13
N ASN A 146 7.91 -0.01 -7.56
CA ASN A 146 6.83 -0.82 -8.11
C ASN A 146 5.90 0.03 -8.99
N VAL A 147 5.31 -0.59 -9.99
CA VAL A 147 4.14 -0.07 -10.70
C VAL A 147 2.93 -0.85 -10.23
N ILE A 148 1.91 -0.17 -9.70
CA ILE A 148 0.67 -0.79 -9.25
C ILE A 148 -0.49 -0.10 -9.95
N SER A 149 -1.23 -0.85 -10.76
CA SER A 149 -2.36 -0.36 -11.54
C SER A 149 -3.62 -1.14 -11.17
N ILE A 150 -4.68 -0.47 -10.74
CA ILE A 150 -6.00 -1.07 -10.53
C ILE A 150 -7.02 -0.37 -11.42
N THR A 151 -7.66 -1.11 -12.31
CA THR A 151 -8.65 -0.57 -13.25
C THR A 151 -9.96 -1.34 -13.20
N GLY A 152 -11.06 -0.69 -13.59
CA GLY A 152 -12.34 -1.34 -13.84
C GLY A 152 -13.47 -0.82 -12.93
N SER A 153 -14.42 -1.68 -12.61
CA SER A 153 -15.53 -1.34 -11.71
C SER A 153 -15.36 -2.15 -10.43
N VAL A 154 -15.21 -1.47 -9.29
CA VAL A 154 -15.15 -2.10 -7.96
C VAL A 154 -16.18 -1.51 -7.01
N SER A 155 -16.27 -1.98 -5.76
CA SER A 155 -16.78 -1.12 -4.68
C SER A 155 -15.64 -0.31 -4.05
N VAL A 156 -14.45 -0.91 -3.89
CA VAL A 156 -13.25 -0.29 -3.31
C VAL A 156 -11.98 -0.79 -4.01
N SER A 157 -11.05 0.10 -4.36
CA SER A 157 -9.67 -0.26 -4.77
C SER A 157 -8.64 0.32 -3.82
N VAL A 158 -7.70 -0.50 -3.35
CA VAL A 158 -6.60 -0.13 -2.45
C VAL A 158 -5.25 -0.59 -3.01
N PRO A 159 -4.59 0.16 -3.91
CA PRO A 159 -3.31 -0.30 -4.46
C PRO A 159 -2.22 -0.43 -3.40
N LEU A 160 -2.27 0.35 -2.32
CA LEU A 160 -1.40 0.17 -1.16
C LEU A 160 -2.19 0.24 0.14
N LEU A 161 -2.09 -0.81 0.95
CA LEU A 161 -2.66 -0.91 2.29
C LEU A 161 -1.55 -1.22 3.28
N THR A 162 -1.42 -0.43 4.33
CA THR A 162 -0.39 -0.61 5.36
C THR A 162 -0.98 -0.60 6.76
N TYR A 163 -0.42 -1.40 7.67
CA TYR A 163 -0.84 -1.46 9.08
C TYR A 163 0.38 -1.41 10.00
N LEU A 164 0.37 -0.54 11.04
CA LEU A 164 1.38 -0.43 12.12
C LEU A 164 2.77 -1.07 11.81
N SER A 165 3.50 -0.50 10.87
CA SER A 165 4.78 -1.03 10.39
C SER A 165 5.78 0.09 10.16
N ASP A 166 7.06 -0.21 10.41
CA ASP A 166 8.20 0.64 10.07
C ASP A 166 8.54 0.41 8.60
N ILE A 167 7.79 1.07 7.71
CA ILE A 167 7.84 0.80 6.27
C ILE A 167 8.18 2.06 5.47
N ASP A 168 9.22 1.95 4.65
CA ASP A 168 9.58 2.95 3.66
C ASP A 168 8.86 2.66 2.34
N VAL A 169 8.28 3.70 1.74
CA VAL A 169 7.54 3.62 0.48
C VAL A 169 8.14 4.62 -0.49
N VAL A 170 8.97 4.15 -1.44
CA VAL A 170 9.76 5.04 -2.31
C VAL A 170 9.74 4.67 -3.78
N TYR A 171 9.72 5.67 -4.66
CA TYR A 171 9.80 5.47 -6.12
C TYR A 171 8.68 4.63 -6.75
N ASN A 172 7.53 4.47 -6.10
CA ASN A 172 6.43 3.70 -6.65
C ASN A 172 5.58 4.57 -7.60
N THR A 173 5.07 3.97 -8.67
CA THR A 173 3.99 4.54 -9.48
C THR A 173 2.71 3.77 -9.21
N ILE A 174 1.74 4.45 -8.61
CA ILE A 174 0.44 3.91 -8.22
C ILE A 174 -0.63 4.60 -9.06
N TYR A 175 -1.38 3.80 -9.80
CA TYR A 175 -2.47 4.25 -10.64
C TYR A 175 -3.76 3.49 -10.31
N THR A 176 -4.85 4.23 -10.18
CA THR A 176 -6.18 3.65 -10.16
C THR A 176 -7.08 4.36 -11.15
N ASP A 177 -7.94 3.61 -11.84
CA ASP A 177 -9.04 4.18 -12.63
C ASP A 177 -10.28 3.32 -12.46
N THR A 178 -11.14 3.78 -11.56
CA THR A 178 -12.31 3.02 -11.15
C THR A 178 -13.61 3.72 -11.49
N VAL A 179 -14.64 2.94 -11.82
CA VAL A 179 -15.98 3.42 -12.14
C VAL A 179 -16.96 3.01 -11.05
N THR A 180 -17.80 3.94 -10.61
CA THR A 180 -18.86 3.80 -9.58
C THR A 180 -18.38 3.49 -8.16
N SER A 181 -17.17 3.88 -7.79
CA SER A 181 -16.49 3.28 -6.64
C SER A 181 -15.44 4.14 -5.96
N GLN A 182 -15.03 3.73 -4.76
CA GLN A 182 -13.98 4.40 -4.02
C GLN A 182 -12.58 3.97 -4.51
N ALA A 183 -11.78 4.94 -4.95
CA ALA A 183 -10.36 4.75 -5.24
C ALA A 183 -9.52 5.19 -4.04
N LEU A 184 -9.26 4.27 -3.10
CA LEU A 184 -8.45 4.49 -1.91
C LEU A 184 -6.97 4.27 -2.23
N GLY A 185 -6.26 5.26 -2.76
CA GLY A 185 -4.89 5.06 -3.26
C GLY A 185 -3.95 4.42 -2.24
N TRP A 186 -3.54 5.19 -1.23
CA TRP A 186 -2.89 4.60 -0.08
C TRP A 186 -3.79 4.73 1.13
N THR A 187 -4.06 3.60 1.77
CA THR A 187 -4.70 3.52 3.07
C THR A 187 -3.70 3.02 4.11
N ALA A 188 -3.47 3.82 5.14
CA ALA A 188 -2.67 3.45 6.28
C ALA A 188 -3.52 3.39 7.55
N PHE A 189 -3.46 2.27 8.25
CA PHE A 189 -4.17 2.08 9.51
C PHE A 189 -3.22 1.94 10.70
N ALA A 190 -3.64 2.52 11.82
CA ALA A 190 -3.04 2.30 13.13
C ALA A 190 -4.12 1.95 14.16
N THR A 191 -3.79 1.18 15.20
CA THR A 191 -4.67 0.96 16.36
C THR A 191 -3.88 0.99 17.65
N ASP A 192 -4.47 1.54 18.72
CA ASP A 192 -3.91 1.52 20.07
C ASP A 192 -4.72 0.65 21.05
N SER A 193 -5.78 -0.02 20.56
CA SER A 193 -6.87 -0.53 21.40
C SER A 193 -6.79 -1.99 21.83
N GLU A 194 -5.71 -2.70 21.49
CA GLU A 194 -5.57 -4.13 21.78
C GLU A 194 -4.40 -4.39 22.74
N THR A 195 -4.58 -5.36 23.64
CA THR A 195 -3.46 -5.94 24.42
C THR A 195 -2.40 -6.58 23.52
N GLU A 196 -2.76 -6.85 22.26
CA GLU A 196 -1.98 -7.61 21.27
C GLU A 196 -1.18 -6.73 20.32
N SER A 197 -1.56 -5.46 20.11
CA SER A 197 -0.78 -4.52 19.28
C SER A 197 0.35 -3.83 20.04
N VAL A 198 0.52 -4.11 21.34
CA VAL A 198 1.47 -3.40 22.23
C VAL A 198 2.89 -3.38 21.68
N ASN A 199 3.34 -4.45 21.03
CA ASN A 199 4.68 -4.54 20.42
C ASN A 199 4.83 -3.67 19.14
N TYR A 200 3.72 -3.23 18.55
CA TYR A 200 3.65 -2.46 17.32
C TYR A 200 3.17 -1.01 17.54
N ARG A 201 2.77 -0.63 18.77
CA ARG A 201 2.25 0.72 19.09
C ARG A 201 3.24 1.86 18.83
N ASP A 202 4.53 1.55 18.92
CA ASP A 202 5.60 2.52 18.64
C ASP A 202 6.06 2.47 17.18
N LYS A 203 5.48 1.58 16.36
CA LYS A 203 5.77 1.50 14.93
C LYS A 203 4.99 2.56 14.18
N ARG A 204 5.67 3.16 13.21
CA ARG A 204 5.15 4.23 12.36
C ARG A 204 5.75 4.04 10.99
N ILE A 205 4.95 4.33 9.97
CA ILE A 205 5.43 4.36 8.58
C ILE A 205 6.62 5.31 8.50
N GLY A 206 7.70 4.90 7.85
CA GLY A 206 8.96 5.64 7.77
C GLY A 206 8.91 6.74 6.71
N GLU A 207 9.81 6.62 5.74
CA GLU A 207 9.98 7.55 4.63
C GLU A 207 9.01 7.26 3.48
N VAL A 208 8.27 8.29 3.08
CA VAL A 208 7.43 8.25 1.89
C VAL A 208 7.89 9.32 0.93
N ALA A 209 8.61 8.90 -0.10
CA ALA A 209 9.15 9.85 -1.05
C ALA A 209 9.29 9.36 -2.47
N ASN A 210 9.27 10.32 -3.39
CA ASN A 210 9.46 10.11 -4.82
C ASN A 210 8.42 9.18 -5.43
N ASN A 211 7.21 9.09 -4.88
CA ASN A 211 6.13 8.29 -5.46
C ASN A 211 5.22 9.13 -6.36
N ILE A 212 4.57 8.48 -7.32
CA ILE A 212 3.44 9.04 -8.07
C ILE A 212 2.17 8.28 -7.64
N PHE A 213 1.16 9.00 -7.20
CA PHE A 213 -0.19 8.50 -6.94
C PHE A 213 -1.16 9.21 -7.89
N HIS A 214 -1.54 8.55 -8.98
CA HIS A 214 -2.58 9.01 -9.89
C HIS A 214 -3.86 8.23 -9.60
N LEU A 215 -4.76 8.83 -8.83
CA LEU A 215 -6.00 8.20 -8.40
C LEU A 215 -7.17 8.77 -9.16
N ARG A 216 -7.77 7.96 -10.01
CA ARG A 216 -8.95 8.33 -10.79
C ARG A 216 -10.17 7.56 -10.33
N SER A 217 -11.25 8.29 -10.06
CA SER A 217 -12.57 7.69 -9.83
C SER A 217 -13.65 8.48 -10.54
N THR A 218 -14.50 7.76 -11.26
CA THR A 218 -15.74 8.28 -11.85
C THR A 218 -16.93 7.80 -11.06
N SER A 219 -17.53 8.69 -10.28
CA SER A 219 -18.63 8.39 -9.37
C SER A 219 -19.99 8.38 -10.09
N ASN A 220 -20.90 7.50 -9.66
CA ASN A 220 -22.31 7.58 -10.06
C ASN A 220 -23.11 8.57 -9.19
N ASN A 221 -22.51 9.07 -8.10
CA ASN A 221 -23.07 10.02 -7.16
C ASN A 221 -22.02 11.02 -6.70
N SER A 222 -21.86 12.11 -7.46
CA SER A 222 -20.87 13.15 -7.18
C SER A 222 -21.03 13.88 -5.83
N ASN A 223 -22.08 13.60 -5.06
CA ASN A 223 -22.32 14.17 -3.74
C ASN A 223 -21.94 13.23 -2.59
N ASP A 224 -21.56 11.98 -2.89
CA ASP A 224 -21.06 11.05 -1.89
C ASP A 224 -19.52 11.10 -1.89
N PRO A 225 -18.88 11.69 -0.86
CA PRO A 225 -17.42 11.74 -0.79
C PRO A 225 -16.79 10.34 -0.64
N THR A 226 -17.58 9.33 -0.29
CA THR A 226 -17.10 7.94 -0.21
C THR A 226 -16.95 7.28 -1.57
N ASP A 227 -17.49 7.87 -2.66
CA ASP A 227 -17.35 7.35 -4.03
C ASP A 227 -16.18 8.00 -4.80
N CYS A 228 -15.28 8.72 -4.11
CA CYS A 228 -14.24 9.54 -4.75
C CYS A 228 -12.83 8.97 -4.59
N ALA A 229 -11.93 9.47 -5.45
CA ALA A 229 -10.50 9.27 -5.27
C ALA A 229 -10.06 9.83 -3.91
N THR A 230 -9.48 8.97 -3.08
CA THR A 230 -9.15 9.28 -1.69
C THR A 230 -7.76 8.73 -1.35
N MET A 231 -6.96 9.53 -0.67
CA MET A 231 -5.79 9.06 0.07
C MET A 231 -6.09 9.13 1.56
N MET A 232 -5.83 8.06 2.31
CA MET A 232 -6.33 7.90 3.67
C MET A 232 -5.23 7.49 4.65
N PHE A 233 -5.14 8.24 5.75
CA PHE A 233 -4.34 7.90 6.92
C PHE A 233 -5.29 7.92 8.11
N GLU A 234 -5.62 6.75 8.65
CA GLU A 234 -6.66 6.59 9.66
C GLU A 234 -6.13 5.85 10.89
N GLU A 235 -6.39 6.43 12.07
CA GLU A 235 -6.15 5.78 13.35
C GLU A 235 -7.46 5.25 13.91
N ILE A 236 -7.50 3.95 14.21
CA ILE A 236 -8.67 3.22 14.69
C ILE A 236 -8.58 3.06 16.21
N ASN A 237 -9.67 3.42 16.91
CA ASN A 237 -9.93 3.11 18.33
C ASN A 237 -9.05 3.74 19.44
N ASN A 238 -8.65 5.01 19.31
CA ASN A 238 -7.97 5.76 20.38
C ASN A 238 -8.59 5.56 21.78
N THR A 239 -7.82 4.99 22.71
CA THR A 239 -8.17 5.06 24.13
C THR A 239 -8.08 6.52 24.55
N VAL A 240 -9.21 7.21 24.76
CA VAL A 240 -9.29 8.63 25.15
C VAL A 240 -8.08 9.06 26.00
N ASN A 241 -7.22 9.92 25.43
CA ASN A 241 -5.92 10.41 25.95
C ASN A 241 -4.67 9.55 25.64
N ALA A 242 -4.68 8.64 24.67
CA ALA A 242 -3.45 8.01 24.21
C ALA A 242 -2.53 9.07 23.58
N SER A 243 -1.25 9.03 23.92
CA SER A 243 -0.27 10.04 23.48
C SER A 243 0.24 9.79 22.04
N TYR A 244 -0.43 8.93 21.26
CA TYR A 244 0.12 8.28 20.06
C TYR A 244 -0.57 8.65 18.73
N VAL A 245 -1.19 9.84 18.67
CA VAL A 245 -2.03 10.39 17.57
C VAL A 245 -1.35 10.50 16.17
N THR A 246 -0.16 9.92 16.00
CA THR A 246 0.68 10.01 14.79
C THR A 246 1.03 8.66 14.17
N ALA A 247 0.54 7.52 14.70
CA ALA A 247 0.99 6.20 14.28
C ALA A 247 0.65 5.86 12.81
N ALA A 248 -0.52 6.30 12.31
CA ALA A 248 -0.90 6.13 10.91
C ALA A 248 -0.22 7.14 9.96
N SER A 249 0.36 8.21 10.49
CA SER A 249 1.11 9.18 9.68
C SER A 249 2.50 8.65 9.36
N PRO A 250 3.04 8.84 8.16
CA PRO A 250 4.46 8.62 7.90
C PRO A 250 5.35 9.60 8.68
N GLU A 251 6.57 9.18 9.03
CA GLU A 251 7.61 10.02 9.64
C GLU A 251 7.95 11.20 8.71
N THR A 252 8.17 10.90 7.43
CA THR A 252 8.40 11.89 6.38
C THR A 252 7.51 11.59 5.17
N PHE A 253 6.97 12.65 4.57
CA PHE A 253 6.12 12.54 3.38
C PHE A 253 6.47 13.68 2.43
N ARG A 254 7.32 13.40 1.45
CA ARG A 254 7.91 14.46 0.62
C ARG A 254 8.23 14.02 -0.81
N ASN A 255 8.27 14.97 -1.72
CA ASN A 255 8.57 14.75 -3.13
C ASN A 255 7.68 13.64 -3.71
N ASN A 256 6.39 13.64 -3.38
CA ASN A 256 5.39 12.78 -4.01
C ASN A 256 4.51 13.61 -4.93
N ASP A 257 4.10 13.05 -6.06
CA ASP A 257 2.98 13.58 -6.83
C ASP A 257 1.71 12.86 -6.40
N VAL A 258 0.72 13.60 -5.89
CA VAL A 258 -0.59 13.06 -5.54
C VAL A 258 -1.65 13.73 -6.40
N PHE A 259 -1.94 13.10 -7.53
CA PHE A 259 -2.91 13.59 -8.49
C PHE A 259 -4.23 12.85 -8.33
N LEU A 260 -5.22 13.56 -7.78
CA LEU A 260 -6.57 13.05 -7.61
C LEU A 260 -7.44 13.58 -8.76
N ASP A 261 -7.79 12.70 -9.70
CA ASP A 261 -8.63 12.99 -10.86
C ASP A 261 -10.01 12.37 -10.67
N SER A 262 -10.93 13.10 -10.05
CA SER A 262 -12.28 12.59 -9.79
C SER A 262 -13.35 13.59 -10.20
N ASP A 263 -14.48 13.08 -10.67
CA ASP A 263 -15.68 13.86 -11.00
C ASP A 263 -16.51 14.26 -9.76
N CYS A 264 -16.05 13.83 -8.58
CA CYS A 264 -16.60 14.18 -7.28
C CYS A 264 -15.52 14.80 -6.38
N GLN A 265 -15.86 15.15 -5.13
CA GLN A 265 -14.90 15.78 -4.22
C GLN A 265 -13.84 14.76 -3.80
N ALA A 266 -12.73 14.69 -4.54
CA ALA A 266 -11.55 13.94 -4.12
C ALA A 266 -11.03 14.44 -2.78
N GLN A 267 -10.56 13.53 -1.93
CA GLN A 267 -10.22 13.86 -0.55
C GLN A 267 -8.87 13.29 -0.13
N TYR A 268 -8.22 14.04 0.74
CA TYR A 268 -7.22 13.49 1.63
C TYR A 268 -7.91 13.35 2.99
N VAL A 269 -7.96 12.13 3.51
CA VAL A 269 -8.61 11.82 4.79
C VAL A 269 -7.53 11.60 5.83
N TYR A 270 -7.54 12.46 6.85
CA TYR A 270 -6.83 12.26 8.10
C TYR A 270 -7.87 12.14 9.21
N GLY A 271 -7.98 10.96 9.81
CA GLY A 271 -9.06 10.65 10.75
C GLY A 271 -8.59 9.92 12.00
N ASP A 272 -9.21 10.26 13.13
CA ASP A 272 -9.25 9.44 14.35
C ASP A 272 -10.66 8.86 14.43
N ALA A 273 -10.78 7.54 14.29
CA ALA A 273 -12.07 6.84 14.18
C ALA A 273 -12.96 6.98 15.43
N THR A 274 -12.42 7.43 16.57
CA THR A 274 -13.20 7.62 17.81
C THR A 274 -13.98 8.93 17.84
N ASP A 275 -13.58 9.92 17.05
CA ASP A 275 -14.36 11.14 16.82
C ASP A 275 -15.21 10.96 15.56
N VAL A 276 -16.27 10.15 15.68
CA VAL A 276 -17.29 9.96 14.64
C VAL A 276 -17.93 11.32 14.30
N GLY A 277 -17.35 12.05 13.35
CA GLY A 277 -17.79 13.39 12.93
C GLY A 277 -16.70 14.47 12.78
N THR A 278 -15.41 14.18 13.00
CA THR A 278 -14.33 15.17 12.83
C THR A 278 -13.28 14.83 11.77
N ASN A 279 -13.51 13.81 10.92
CA ASN A 279 -12.77 13.67 9.66
C ASN A 279 -12.75 15.04 9.00
N THR A 280 -11.59 15.67 9.03
CA THR A 280 -11.42 17.04 8.52
C THR A 280 -10.91 16.83 7.12
N PRO A 281 -11.75 17.01 6.07
CA PRO A 281 -11.28 16.86 4.71
C PRO A 281 -10.08 17.79 4.52
N ILE A 282 -8.98 17.20 4.09
CA ILE A 282 -7.83 17.93 3.58
C ILE A 282 -8.12 18.00 2.07
N ASP A 283 -8.42 19.18 1.55
CA ASP A 283 -8.92 19.35 0.17
C ASP A 283 -7.80 19.72 -0.81
N THR A 284 -6.57 19.94 -0.34
CA THR A 284 -5.44 20.38 -1.16
C THR A 284 -4.12 19.77 -0.71
N VAL A 285 -3.19 19.57 -1.64
CA VAL A 285 -1.80 19.15 -1.32
C VAL A 285 -1.09 20.15 -0.39
N THR A 286 -1.49 21.42 -0.37
CA THR A 286 -0.96 22.40 0.59
C THR A 286 -1.42 22.10 2.02
N GLN A 287 -2.68 21.73 2.21
CA GLN A 287 -3.18 21.30 3.51
C GLN A 287 -2.61 19.93 3.89
N LEU A 288 -2.38 19.03 2.92
CA LEU A 288 -1.67 17.78 3.13
C LEU A 288 -0.25 18.05 3.61
N ASN A 289 0.52 18.89 2.91
CA ASN A 289 1.87 19.30 3.31
C ASN A 289 1.92 19.98 4.69
N ALA A 290 0.83 20.63 5.12
CA ALA A 290 0.72 21.20 6.47
C ALA A 290 0.40 20.15 7.55
N LYS A 291 0.04 18.93 7.16
CA LYS A 291 -0.44 17.83 8.01
C LYS A 291 0.50 16.61 7.99
N THR A 292 1.03 16.24 6.83
CA THR A 292 1.99 15.14 6.62
C THR A 292 3.41 15.66 6.85
N GLY A 293 4.22 14.96 7.64
CA GLY A 293 5.56 15.41 8.07
C GLY A 293 5.60 15.87 9.54
N PHE A 294 4.91 15.18 10.44
CA PHE A 294 4.82 15.60 11.83
C PHE A 294 6.14 15.37 12.60
N SER A 295 6.95 16.42 12.66
CA SER A 295 7.54 16.93 13.89
C SER A 295 7.16 18.40 14.01
N ALA A 296 6.27 18.75 14.95
CA ALA A 296 5.84 20.14 15.18
C ALA A 296 7.01 21.12 15.48
N SER A 297 8.23 20.60 15.66
CA SER A 297 9.46 21.34 15.90
C SER A 297 10.40 21.49 14.71
N ASP A 298 10.14 20.87 13.54
CA ASP A 298 11.06 20.94 12.39
C ASP A 298 10.46 21.65 11.16
N PRO A 299 10.62 22.99 11.06
CA PRO A 299 10.19 23.77 9.90
C PRO A 299 11.13 23.66 8.68
N THR A 300 12.13 22.76 8.68
CA THR A 300 13.11 22.65 7.57
C THR A 300 12.74 21.63 6.49
N ILE A 301 11.73 20.78 6.73
CA ILE A 301 11.25 19.80 5.77
C ILE A 301 10.21 20.47 4.86
N SER A 302 10.64 21.05 3.75
CA SER A 302 9.70 21.38 2.66
C SER A 302 9.26 20.08 2.02
N ALA A 303 7.99 19.72 2.20
CA ALA A 303 7.48 18.45 1.69
C ALA A 303 7.59 18.35 0.16
N ASN A 304 7.63 19.44 -0.61
CA ASN A 304 7.79 19.41 -2.08
C ASN A 304 6.83 18.46 -2.82
N ASN A 305 5.72 18.05 -2.18
CA ASN A 305 4.71 17.26 -2.85
C ASN A 305 3.96 18.14 -3.86
N ILE A 306 3.68 17.57 -5.02
CA ILE A 306 2.91 18.21 -6.08
C ILE A 306 1.58 17.49 -6.28
N SER A 307 0.71 18.09 -7.08
CA SER A 307 -0.58 17.53 -7.46
C SER A 307 -0.89 18.02 -8.87
N ALA A 308 -0.41 17.28 -9.85
CA ALA A 308 -0.56 17.61 -11.27
C ALA A 308 -0.62 16.31 -12.09
N ASP A 309 -1.15 16.37 -13.31
CA ASP A 309 -1.11 15.20 -14.19
C ASP A 309 0.35 14.76 -14.40
N PRO A 310 0.71 13.50 -14.11
CA PRO A 310 2.08 13.01 -14.32
C PRO A 310 2.50 12.98 -15.80
N ASP A 311 1.59 13.21 -16.76
CA ASP A 311 1.85 13.15 -18.20
C ASP A 311 2.51 11.82 -18.62
N PHE A 312 1.84 10.70 -18.33
CA PHE A 312 2.29 9.39 -18.77
C PHE A 312 2.27 9.22 -20.30
N THR A 313 3.25 8.51 -20.85
CA THR A 313 3.39 8.27 -22.30
C THR A 313 2.16 7.59 -22.91
N ASN A 314 1.64 6.54 -22.28
CA ASN A 314 0.43 5.85 -22.75
C ASN A 314 -0.28 5.11 -21.62
N LEU A 315 -1.06 5.86 -20.86
CA LEU A 315 -1.84 5.36 -19.71
C LEU A 315 -2.76 4.19 -20.08
N THR A 316 -3.48 4.28 -21.21
CA THR A 316 -4.44 3.24 -21.65
C THR A 316 -3.75 1.91 -21.99
N ALA A 317 -2.46 1.92 -22.31
CA ALA A 317 -1.68 0.71 -22.56
C ALA A 317 -0.91 0.22 -21.31
N GLY A 318 -1.05 0.87 -20.16
CA GLY A 318 -0.26 0.57 -18.96
C GLY A 318 1.21 1.01 -19.07
N ASP A 319 1.52 1.96 -19.95
CA ASP A 319 2.84 2.57 -20.07
C ASP A 319 2.90 3.84 -19.22
N PHE A 320 3.50 3.69 -18.05
CA PHE A 320 3.67 4.73 -17.04
C PHE A 320 5.03 5.42 -17.11
N THR A 321 5.75 5.30 -18.22
CA THR A 321 6.91 6.19 -18.48
C THR A 321 6.43 7.63 -18.65
N LEU A 322 7.29 8.60 -18.33
CA LEU A 322 6.94 10.03 -18.34
C LEU A 322 7.13 10.64 -19.74
N LEU A 323 6.27 11.60 -20.11
CA LEU A 323 6.53 12.52 -21.21
C LEU A 323 7.47 13.64 -20.78
N ASN A 324 8.12 14.30 -21.74
CA ASN A 324 9.04 15.42 -21.47
C ASN A 324 8.39 16.69 -20.88
N THR A 325 7.06 16.73 -20.81
CA THR A 325 6.28 17.80 -20.18
C THR A 325 5.92 17.50 -18.73
N SER A 326 6.24 16.30 -18.24
CA SER A 326 5.81 15.83 -16.93
C SER A 326 6.35 16.73 -15.81
N PRO A 327 5.51 17.07 -14.83
CA PRO A 327 5.93 17.80 -13.63
C PRO A 327 6.76 16.92 -12.68
N CYS A 328 6.82 15.60 -12.94
CA CYS A 328 7.58 14.64 -12.14
C CYS A 328 9.06 14.56 -12.52
N LEU A 329 9.46 15.18 -13.63
CA LEU A 329 10.84 15.23 -14.09
C LEU A 329 11.73 16.06 -13.17
N ASP A 330 12.88 15.52 -12.79
CA ASP A 330 13.90 16.17 -11.93
C ASP A 330 13.30 16.77 -10.64
N ALA A 331 12.20 16.20 -10.14
CA ALA A 331 11.44 16.74 -9.01
C ALA A 331 11.58 15.90 -7.72
N GLY A 332 12.23 14.74 -7.81
CA GLY A 332 12.51 13.85 -6.70
C GLY A 332 13.79 14.20 -5.93
N LEU A 333 14.01 13.45 -4.87
CA LEU A 333 15.19 13.52 -4.01
C LEU A 333 16.11 12.31 -4.24
N ALA A 334 17.40 12.54 -4.45
CA ALA A 334 18.40 11.48 -4.40
C ALA A 334 18.67 11.03 -2.95
N PHE A 335 18.72 9.72 -2.71
CA PHE A 335 19.18 9.15 -1.45
C PHE A 335 20.70 8.92 -1.51
N ASP A 336 21.45 9.54 -0.59
CA ASP A 336 22.92 9.65 -0.63
C ASP A 336 23.69 8.32 -0.55
N THR A 337 23.03 7.22 -0.17
CA THR A 337 23.71 5.96 0.19
C THR A 337 23.49 4.79 -0.76
N GLU A 338 22.63 4.94 -1.78
CA GLU A 338 22.18 3.80 -2.57
C GLU A 338 22.24 4.08 -4.07
N THR A 339 22.88 3.19 -4.82
CA THR A 339 22.84 3.23 -6.29
C THR A 339 21.54 2.58 -6.74
N TRP A 340 20.45 3.36 -6.73
CA TRP A 340 19.17 2.93 -7.25
C TRP A 340 19.18 2.93 -8.78
N THR A 341 18.49 1.95 -9.34
CA THR A 341 18.02 2.00 -10.72
C THR A 341 16.50 2.09 -10.74
N ASP A 342 15.93 2.64 -11.79
CA ASP A 342 14.49 2.57 -12.05
C ASP A 342 14.06 1.13 -12.42
N LEU A 343 12.77 0.93 -12.69
CA LEU A 343 12.20 -0.37 -13.02
C LEU A 343 12.76 -0.99 -14.33
N LEU A 344 13.33 -0.18 -15.22
CA LEU A 344 13.98 -0.63 -16.46
C LEU A 344 15.49 -0.84 -16.31
N GLY A 345 16.06 -0.57 -15.13
CA GLY A 345 17.48 -0.65 -14.86
C GLY A 345 18.27 0.61 -15.20
N THR A 346 17.61 1.73 -15.46
CA THR A 346 18.23 3.05 -15.66
C THR A 346 18.76 3.57 -14.33
N ALA A 347 19.99 4.08 -14.29
CA ALA A 347 20.55 4.64 -13.07
C ALA A 347 19.84 5.93 -12.63
N ARG A 348 19.63 6.10 -11.32
CA ARG A 348 19.09 7.33 -10.73
C ARG A 348 20.21 8.18 -10.10
N PRO A 349 20.19 9.52 -10.27
CA PRO A 349 19.37 10.28 -11.21
C PRO A 349 19.85 10.16 -12.67
N LEU A 350 18.95 10.31 -13.63
CA LEU A 350 19.24 10.59 -15.03
C LEU A 350 18.77 12.01 -15.38
N GLY A 351 19.56 13.01 -14.97
CA GLY A 351 19.17 14.40 -15.15
C GLY A 351 19.82 15.31 -14.10
N ASP A 352 19.13 16.39 -13.78
CA ASP A 352 19.51 17.31 -12.71
C ASP A 352 19.11 16.76 -11.32
N ALA A 353 18.06 15.92 -11.25
CA ALA A 353 17.62 15.20 -10.06
C ALA A 353 16.93 13.87 -10.43
N VAL A 354 16.41 13.17 -9.43
CA VAL A 354 15.70 11.89 -9.62
C VAL A 354 14.27 12.20 -10.07
N ASP A 355 13.72 11.40 -10.98
CA ASP A 355 12.30 11.52 -11.34
C ASP A 355 11.42 10.85 -10.28
N MET A 356 10.26 11.45 -10.00
CA MET A 356 9.25 10.79 -9.16
C MET A 356 8.63 9.60 -9.91
N GLY A 357 8.28 8.53 -9.18
CA GLY A 357 7.71 7.30 -9.71
C GLY A 357 8.75 6.24 -10.08
N ALA A 358 8.29 5.16 -10.71
CA ALA A 358 9.06 3.94 -10.95
C ALA A 358 10.04 4.00 -12.14
N TYR A 359 10.02 5.08 -12.92
CA TYR A 359 10.81 5.25 -14.15
C TYR A 359 11.60 6.56 -14.12
N GLU A 360 12.81 6.54 -14.66
CA GLU A 360 13.52 7.76 -15.09
C GLU A 360 13.18 8.06 -16.55
N PHE A 361 13.07 9.34 -16.88
CA PHE A 361 12.83 9.81 -18.23
C PHE A 361 14.09 9.71 -19.09
N LEU A 362 13.97 9.00 -20.20
CA LEU A 362 15.03 8.91 -21.19
C LEU A 362 14.85 10.00 -22.25
N GLU A 363 15.75 11.00 -22.27
CA GLU A 363 15.85 11.91 -23.41
C GLU A 363 16.43 11.13 -24.62
N LEU A 364 15.55 10.65 -25.50
CA LEU A 364 15.90 9.84 -26.69
C LEU A 364 16.32 10.68 -27.90
#